data_AF-A0A522AVU5-F1
#
_entry.id   AF-A0A522AVU5-F1
#
_cell.length_a   1.000
_cell.length_b   1.000
_cell.length_c   1.000
_cell.angle_alpha   90.00
_cell.angle_beta   90.00
_cell.angle_gamma   90.00
#
_symmetry.space_group_name_H-M   'P 1'
#
loop_
_entity.id
_entity.type
_entity.pdbx_description
1 polymer ?
#
loop_
_entity_poly.entity_id
_entity_poly.type
_entity_poly.pdbx_seq_one_letter_code
_entity_poly.pdbx_strand_id
1 'polypeptide(L)'
;MWEGKIPSSKIGGRYRFKKSLLDRWLGKKAEGEDVSGRNKFVGRVSAIKRDAILAQVNLDVGEHKITAVITRDALESLGLKVGDTAVALMKATEVMIIKER
;
A
#
# COMPACT_ATOMS: atom_id res chain seq x y z
N MET A 1 -19.77 15.47 18.65
CA MET A 1 -20.44 14.58 17.67
C MET A 1 -20.40 15.27 16.32
N TRP A 2 -19.86 14.62 15.30
CA TRP A 2 -19.72 15.16 13.95
C TRP A 2 -20.87 14.66 13.07
N GLU A 3 -21.49 15.53 12.27
CA GLU A 3 -22.73 15.24 11.50
C GLU A 3 -22.53 14.89 10.00
N GLY A 4 -21.28 14.78 9.51
CA GLY A 4 -21.04 14.25 8.15
C GLY A 4 -21.38 15.16 6.96
N LYS A 5 -21.64 16.47 7.15
CA LYS A 5 -22.05 17.37 6.05
C LYS A 5 -20.91 18.27 5.57
N ILE A 6 -20.65 18.27 4.25
CA ILE A 6 -19.71 19.18 3.60
C ILE A 6 -20.37 20.56 3.42
N PRO A 7 -19.75 21.66 3.88
CA PRO A 7 -20.26 23.00 3.63
C PRO A 7 -20.40 23.28 2.13
N SER A 8 -21.61 23.61 1.68
CA SER A 8 -21.95 23.84 0.28
C SER A 8 -22.83 25.07 0.12
N SER A 9 -22.75 25.71 -1.05
CA SER A 9 -23.66 26.79 -1.45
C SER A 9 -24.51 26.34 -2.64
N LYS A 10 -25.80 26.67 -2.64
CA LYS A 10 -26.70 26.36 -3.76
C LYS A 10 -26.74 27.54 -4.72
N ILE A 11 -26.33 27.32 -5.97
CA ILE A 11 -26.37 28.34 -7.05
C ILE A 11 -27.02 27.70 -8.27
N GLY A 12 -28.16 28.25 -8.71
CA GLY A 12 -28.88 27.76 -9.90
C GLY A 12 -29.31 26.29 -9.78
N GLY A 13 -29.81 25.89 -8.60
CA GLY A 13 -30.24 24.51 -8.34
C GLY A 13 -29.11 23.51 -8.08
N ARG A 14 -27.85 23.88 -8.29
CA ARG A 14 -26.67 23.01 -8.07
C ARG A 14 -25.95 23.36 -6.78
N TYR A 15 -25.48 22.34 -6.07
CA TYR A 15 -24.56 22.52 -4.95
C TYR A 15 -23.15 22.80 -5.47
N ARG A 16 -22.50 23.81 -4.92
CA ARG A 16 -21.09 24.14 -5.17
C ARG A 16 -20.32 24.00 -3.87
N PHE A 17 -19.11 23.45 -3.99
CA PHE A 17 -18.18 23.25 -2.90
C PHE A 17 -16.90 24.03 -3.19
N LYS A 18 -16.24 24.57 -2.15
CA LYS A 18 -14.89 25.11 -2.32
C LYS A 18 -13.96 23.95 -2.65
N LYS A 19 -13.24 24.03 -3.78
CA LYS A 19 -12.28 23.00 -4.21
C LYS A 19 -11.25 22.66 -3.11
N SER A 20 -10.76 23.66 -2.37
CA SER A 20 -9.86 23.45 -1.24
C SER A 20 -10.47 22.67 -0.07
N LEU A 21 -11.79 22.77 0.12
CA LEU A 21 -12.50 21.89 1.06
C LEU A 21 -12.67 20.50 0.45
N LEU A 22 -12.96 20.39 -0.84
CA LEU A 22 -13.06 19.10 -1.51
C LEU A 22 -11.75 18.31 -1.41
N ASP A 23 -10.60 18.94 -1.67
CA ASP A 23 -9.28 18.29 -1.59
C ASP A 23 -8.92 17.85 -0.15
N ARG A 24 -9.38 18.60 0.87
CA ARG A 24 -9.20 18.25 2.29
C ARG A 24 -10.11 17.12 2.74
N TRP A 25 -11.35 17.07 2.21
CA TRP A 25 -12.39 16.13 2.64
C TRP A 25 -12.37 14.81 1.85
N LEU A 26 -12.04 14.87 0.56
CA LEU A 26 -11.78 13.69 -0.27
C LEU A 26 -10.38 13.14 -0.06
N GLY A 27 -9.52 13.91 0.62
CA GLY A 27 -8.09 13.68 0.69
C GLY A 27 -7.46 13.86 -0.69
N LYS A 28 -6.35 14.59 -0.79
CA LYS A 28 -5.33 14.13 -1.71
C LYS A 28 -5.00 12.72 -1.23
N LYS A 29 -5.50 11.70 -1.92
CA LYS A 29 -5.01 10.34 -1.77
C LYS A 29 -3.49 10.46 -1.82
N ALA A 30 -2.79 10.18 -0.72
CA ALA A 30 -1.50 9.55 -0.91
C ALA A 30 -1.79 8.39 -1.86
N GLU A 31 -1.00 8.20 -2.91
CA GLU A 31 -1.16 7.11 -3.87
C GLU A 31 -0.89 5.76 -3.20
N GLY A 32 -1.70 5.42 -2.20
CA GLY A 32 -1.70 4.21 -1.42
C GLY A 32 -3.15 3.79 -1.32
N GLU A 33 -3.45 2.65 -1.93
CA GLU A 33 -4.77 2.04 -1.90
C GLU A 33 -5.21 1.77 -0.44
N ASP A 34 -6.51 1.89 -0.16
CA ASP A 34 -7.11 1.46 1.09
C ASP A 34 -7.11 -0.08 1.15
N VAL A 35 -5.94 -0.64 1.47
CA VAL A 35 -5.71 -2.07 1.58
C VAL A 35 -5.90 -2.55 3.01
N SER A 36 -6.57 -3.69 3.19
CA SER A 36 -6.81 -4.29 4.52
C SER A 36 -5.54 -4.84 5.21
N GLY A 37 -4.41 -4.84 4.49
CA GLY A 37 -3.08 -5.15 5.01
C GLY A 37 -2.66 -4.13 6.07
N ARG A 38 -2.48 -4.60 7.31
CA ARG A 38 -2.12 -3.76 8.47
C ARG A 38 -0.62 -3.79 8.75
N ASN A 39 0.04 -4.90 8.42
CA ASN A 39 1.46 -5.06 8.67
C ASN A 39 2.22 -4.55 7.44
N LYS A 40 3.00 -3.47 7.62
CA LYS A 40 3.78 -2.81 6.57
C LYS A 40 5.23 -2.73 7.00
N PHE A 41 6.12 -3.33 6.22
CA PHE A 41 7.55 -3.31 6.48
C PHE A 41 8.27 -2.71 5.27
N VAL A 42 8.88 -1.54 5.46
CA VAL A 42 9.67 -0.89 4.41
C VAL A 42 11.03 -1.57 4.35
N GLY A 43 11.47 -1.94 3.17
CA GLY A 43 12.75 -2.61 2.96
C GLY A 43 13.33 -2.34 1.58
N ARG A 44 14.57 -2.77 1.39
CA ARG A 44 15.27 -2.69 0.10
C ARG A 44 15.22 -4.04 -0.60
N VAL A 45 14.91 -4.05 -1.89
CA VAL A 45 14.95 -5.28 -2.70
C VAL A 45 16.39 -5.77 -2.82
N SER A 46 16.70 -6.89 -2.19
CA SER A 46 18.05 -7.44 -2.16
C SER A 46 18.28 -8.55 -3.17
N ALA A 47 17.22 -9.27 -3.56
CA ALA A 47 17.28 -10.25 -4.64
C ALA A 47 15.91 -10.45 -5.29
N ILE A 48 15.93 -10.82 -6.56
CA ILE A 48 14.76 -11.27 -7.31
C ILE A 48 15.13 -12.55 -8.05
N LYS A 49 14.34 -13.61 -7.89
CA LYS A 49 14.41 -14.82 -8.72
C LYS A 49 13.14 -14.91 -9.55
N ARG A 50 13.28 -15.15 -10.85
CA ARG A 50 12.14 -15.23 -11.80
C ARG A 50 12.04 -16.66 -12.32
N ASP A 51 10.81 -17.14 -12.45
CA ASP A 51 10.45 -18.40 -13.08
C ASP A 51 9.37 -18.16 -14.16
N ALA A 52 8.87 -19.21 -14.79
CA ALA A 52 7.91 -19.16 -15.90
C ALA A 52 6.52 -18.62 -15.52
N ILE A 53 6.15 -18.62 -14.23
CA ILE A 53 4.85 -18.08 -13.76
C ILE A 53 5.03 -17.24 -12.50
N LEU A 54 5.97 -17.63 -11.65
CA LEU A 54 6.20 -17.01 -10.35
C LEU A 54 7.50 -16.21 -10.33
N ALA A 55 7.61 -15.33 -9.34
CA ALA A 55 8.82 -14.66 -8.97
C ALA A 55 8.93 -14.61 -7.44
N GLN A 56 10.14 -14.81 -6.95
CA GLN A 56 10.49 -14.60 -5.55
C GLN A 56 11.20 -13.24 -5.42
N VAL A 57 10.75 -12.43 -4.46
CA VAL A 57 11.34 -11.13 -4.11
C VAL A 57 11.81 -11.18 -2.67
N ASN A 58 13.07 -10.86 -2.44
CA ASN A 58 13.63 -10.73 -1.10
C ASN A 58 13.79 -9.25 -0.76
N LEU A 59 13.28 -8.86 0.41
CA LEU A 59 13.42 -7.53 0.98
C LEU A 59 14.29 -7.60 2.24
N ASP A 60 15.31 -6.74 2.30
CA ASP A 60 16.07 -6.49 3.52
C ASP A 60 15.34 -5.40 4.32
N VAL A 61 14.93 -5.74 5.55
CA VAL A 61 14.12 -4.93 6.46
C VAL A 61 14.85 -4.88 7.80
N GLY A 62 15.71 -3.88 8.00
CA GLY A 62 16.64 -3.86 9.13
C GLY A 62 17.56 -5.08 9.12
N GLU A 63 17.62 -5.81 10.23
CA GLU A 63 18.40 -7.06 10.36
C GLU A 63 17.65 -8.30 9.84
N HIS A 64 16.38 -8.14 9.44
CA HIS A 64 15.52 -9.23 9.00
C HIS A 64 15.39 -9.25 7.49
N LYS A 65 15.09 -10.43 6.95
CA LYS A 65 14.77 -10.64 5.53
C LYS A 65 13.33 -11.11 5.40
N ILE A 66 12.55 -10.43 4.57
CA ILE A 66 11.20 -10.84 4.18
C ILE A 66 11.27 -11.40 2.77
N THR A 67 10.70 -12.60 2.56
CA THR A 67 10.59 -13.22 1.23
C THR A 67 9.13 -13.25 0.81
N ALA A 68 8.83 -12.68 -0.36
CA ALA A 68 7.52 -12.76 -0.99
C ALA A 68 7.61 -13.60 -2.27
N VAL A 69 6.58 -14.40 -2.54
CA VAL A 69 6.38 -15.05 -3.83
C VAL A 69 5.16 -14.39 -4.47
N ILE A 70 5.34 -13.85 -5.67
CA ILE A 70 4.31 -13.19 -6.47
C ILE A 70 4.32 -13.77 -7.87
N THR A 71 3.32 -13.45 -8.70
CA THR A 71 3.38 -13.80 -10.12
C THR A 71 4.47 -13.00 -10.83
N ARG A 72 5.04 -13.55 -11.90
CA ARG A 72 6.03 -12.82 -12.71
C ARG A 72 5.43 -11.55 -13.30
N ASP A 73 4.19 -11.61 -13.78
CA ASP A 73 3.49 -10.45 -14.34
C ASP A 73 3.28 -9.34 -13.31
N ALA A 74 3.02 -9.68 -12.04
CA ALA A 74 2.92 -8.68 -10.97
C ALA A 74 4.29 -8.03 -10.69
N LEU A 75 5.37 -8.81 -10.66
CA LEU A 75 6.72 -8.26 -10.53
C LEU A 75 7.03 -7.26 -11.66
N GLU A 76 6.73 -7.64 -12.90
CA GLU A 76 6.97 -6.81 -14.09
C GLU A 76 6.11 -5.55 -14.08
N SER A 77 4.83 -5.67 -13.75
CA SER A 77 3.90 -4.53 -13.61
C SER A 77 4.33 -3.55 -12.53
N LEU A 78 4.92 -4.03 -11.43
CA LEU A 78 5.46 -3.19 -10.36
C LEU A 78 6.79 -2.54 -10.73
N GLY A 79 7.45 -2.99 -11.82
CA GLY A 79 8.74 -2.47 -12.26
C GLY A 79 9.88 -2.70 -11.27
N LEU A 80 9.72 -3.63 -10.31
CA LEU A 80 10.66 -3.85 -9.21
C LEU A 80 12.01 -4.39 -9.69
N LYS A 81 13.07 -3.78 -9.17
CA LYS A 81 14.47 -4.14 -9.43
C LYS A 81 15.23 -4.29 -8.12
N VAL A 82 16.34 -5.01 -8.18
CA VAL A 82 17.27 -5.08 -7.06
C VAL A 82 17.80 -3.68 -6.77
N GLY A 83 17.75 -3.28 -5.52
CA GLY A 83 18.15 -1.96 -5.04
C GLY A 83 17.00 -1.01 -4.76
N ASP A 84 15.79 -1.30 -5.25
CA ASP A 84 14.60 -0.45 -5.04
C ASP A 84 14.13 -0.50 -3.59
N THR A 85 13.50 0.59 -3.14
CA THR A 85 12.76 0.63 -1.88
C THR A 85 11.33 0.14 -2.13
N ALA A 86 10.89 -0.86 -1.37
CA ALA A 86 9.55 -1.44 -1.48
C ALA A 86 8.95 -1.70 -0.09
N VAL A 87 7.65 -1.96 -0.04
CA VAL A 87 6.92 -2.26 1.20
C VAL A 87 6.38 -3.68 1.14
N ALA A 88 6.78 -4.53 2.08
CA ALA A 88 6.07 -5.78 2.34
C ALA A 88 4.77 -5.45 3.08
N LEU A 89 3.64 -5.66 2.41
CA LEU A 89 2.31 -5.52 2.97
C LEU A 89 1.71 -6.90 3.26
N MET A 90 1.35 -7.18 4.51
CA MET A 90 0.74 -8.44 4.91
C MET A 90 -0.61 -8.21 5.61
N LYS A 91 -1.57 -9.08 5.31
CA LYS A 91 -2.85 -9.13 6.01
C LYS A 91 -2.64 -9.60 7.45
N ALA A 92 -3.29 -8.95 8.40
CA ALA A 92 -3.12 -9.27 9.83
C ALA A 92 -3.52 -10.71 10.16
N THR A 93 -4.48 -11.28 9.43
CA THR A 93 -5.01 -12.63 9.66
C THR A 93 -4.12 -13.75 9.14
N GLU A 94 -3.01 -13.43 8.45
CA GLU A 94 -2.11 -14.41 7.82
C GLU A 94 -0.76 -14.51 8.53
N VAL A 95 -0.58 -13.79 9.65
CA VAL A 95 0.63 -13.83 10.47
C VAL A 95 0.51 -14.92 11.54
N MET A 96 1.55 -15.74 11.67
CA MET A 96 1.69 -16.74 12.73
C MET A 96 2.58 -16.18 13.86
N ILE A 97 2.24 -16.51 15.11
CA ILE A 97 3.01 -16.11 16.30
C ILE A 97 3.58 -17.37 16.97
N ILE A 98 4.88 -17.33 17.26
CA ILE A 98 5.56 -18.33 18.08
C ILE A 98 6.04 -17.68 19.38
N LYS A 99 5.98 -18.42 20.49
CA LYS A 99 6.52 -17.96 21.78
C LYS A 99 7.97 -18.42 21.91
N GLU A 100 8.88 -17.47 22.10
CA GLU A 100 10.28 -17.76 22.45
C GLU A 100 10.37 -18.22 23.92
N ARG A 101 11.27 -19.17 24.20
CA ARG A 101 11.49 -19.73 25.54
C ARG A 101 12.73 -19.12 26.17
#